data_AF-R0F5S5-F1
#
_entry.id   AF-R0F5S5-F1
#
_cell.length_a   1.000
_cell.length_b   1.000
_cell.length_c   1.000
_cell.angle_alpha   90.00
_cell.angle_beta   90.00
_cell.angle_gamma   90.00
#
_symmetry.space_group_name_H-M   'P 1'
#
loop_
_entity.id
_entity.type
_entity.pdbx_description
1 polymer ?
#
loop_
_entity_poly.entity_id
_entity_poly.type
_entity_poly.pdbx_seq_one_letter_code
_entity_poly.pdbx_strand_id
1 'polypeptide(L)'
;MIMASFVSVSSCQFRFGFCELPPPSLIPYTRRFEVPGRRFPTITIKCSSSEPENSEDSAPSLSPSSSSSSTSEVSTTNSSTYNWYTVLGGIGMLDTAYLTYLKVTGSDAFCPIGGGTCGDVLNSDYAAVFGVPLPVIGFVMYGLVTALSAELGEENLPFGISKNNGRFALFGITTAMASASAYFLYILSTKLSGSSCLYCLVSAFISFCLFFLSLKDVKLEEIKQVVGLQTCLAILVVASLTASYSTAQPIPSRSGDIELPYYRTEITSSSSPYAIALAKHLNSIGAKMYGAFWCSHCLEQKEMFGKEAAKELNYVECFPDGYKKGTKILKACADAGIEGFPTWIINNQVFSGEIELAELAEMSGFSLDQANEASEVQ
;
A
#
# COMPACT_ATOMS: atom_id res chain seq x y z
N MET A 1 5.08 31.88 -54.65
CA MET A 1 4.47 30.59 -55.02
C MET A 1 5.60 29.58 -55.05
N ILE A 2 5.80 28.83 -53.97
CA ILE A 2 6.93 27.91 -53.77
C ILE A 2 6.35 26.54 -53.44
N MET A 3 6.72 25.53 -54.24
CA MET A 3 6.37 24.13 -54.09
C MET A 3 7.03 23.53 -52.84
N ALA A 4 6.27 22.79 -52.05
CA ALA A 4 6.77 21.95 -50.97
C ALA A 4 6.51 20.48 -51.31
N SER A 5 7.58 19.69 -51.34
CA SER A 5 7.60 18.26 -51.61
C SER A 5 7.35 17.46 -50.32
N PHE A 6 6.55 16.40 -50.42
CA PHE A 6 6.35 15.41 -49.37
C PHE A 6 7.49 14.39 -49.35
N VAL A 7 8.07 14.12 -48.17
CA VAL A 7 9.03 13.03 -47.96
C VAL A 7 8.37 11.90 -47.17
N SER A 8 8.49 10.71 -47.74
CA SER A 8 7.99 9.42 -47.25
C SER A 8 8.91 8.84 -46.16
N VAL A 9 8.33 8.25 -45.13
CA VAL A 9 9.03 7.55 -44.04
C VAL A 9 9.32 6.12 -44.49
N SER A 10 10.60 5.74 -44.56
CA SER A 10 11.06 4.38 -44.89
C SER A 10 11.90 3.82 -43.75
N SER A 11 11.63 2.56 -43.41
CA SER A 11 12.16 1.77 -42.30
C SER A 11 13.69 1.54 -42.37
N CYS A 12 14.40 1.68 -41.25
CA CYS A 12 15.78 1.22 -41.13
C CYS A 12 15.84 -0.25 -40.66
N GLN A 13 16.44 -1.10 -41.49
CA GLN A 13 16.83 -2.48 -41.18
C GLN A 13 18.10 -2.50 -40.31
N PHE A 14 18.08 -3.30 -39.25
CA PHE A 14 19.28 -3.66 -38.47
C PHE A 14 20.18 -4.62 -39.27
N ARG A 15 21.44 -4.25 -39.51
CA ARG A 15 22.51 -5.16 -39.95
C ARG A 15 23.36 -5.57 -38.74
N PHE A 16 23.41 -6.85 -38.43
CA PHE A 16 24.41 -7.43 -37.53
C PHE A 16 25.73 -7.60 -38.28
N GLY A 17 26.80 -6.98 -37.78
CA GLY A 17 28.18 -7.26 -38.19
C GLY A 17 28.87 -8.07 -37.11
N PHE A 18 29.19 -9.33 -37.41
CA PHE A 18 30.11 -10.15 -36.61
C PHE A 18 31.55 -9.67 -36.84
N CYS A 19 32.28 -9.44 -35.75
CA CYS A 19 33.73 -9.21 -35.79
C CYS A 19 34.41 -10.54 -35.40
N GLU A 20 35.06 -11.19 -36.37
CA GLU A 20 35.91 -12.36 -36.12
C GLU A 20 37.27 -11.92 -35.55
N LEU A 21 37.73 -12.60 -34.49
CA LEU A 21 39.12 -12.53 -33.99
C LEU A 21 39.81 -13.90 -34.17
N PRO A 22 41.13 -13.91 -34.48
CA PRO A 22 41.87 -15.09 -34.93
C PRO A 22 42.26 -16.05 -33.78
N PRO A 23 42.67 -17.30 -34.09
CA PRO A 23 42.79 -18.37 -33.11
C PRO A 23 44.12 -18.32 -32.34
N PRO A 24 44.18 -18.81 -31.08
CA PRO A 24 45.43 -18.95 -30.37
C PRO A 24 46.12 -20.28 -30.70
N SER A 25 47.44 -20.21 -30.84
CA SER A 25 48.37 -21.32 -31.05
C SER A 25 48.53 -22.20 -29.80
N LEU A 26 48.59 -23.50 -30.03
CA LEU A 26 48.90 -24.58 -29.08
C LEU A 26 50.41 -24.75 -28.91
N ILE A 27 50.92 -24.74 -27.67
CA ILE A 27 52.11 -25.52 -27.23
C ILE A 27 51.89 -26.01 -25.78
N PRO A 28 52.36 -27.23 -25.42
CA PRO A 28 51.85 -28.02 -24.31
C PRO A 28 52.75 -27.91 -23.05
N TYR A 29 52.25 -28.35 -21.88
CA TYR A 29 52.78 -29.53 -21.14
C TYR A 29 52.33 -29.53 -19.66
N THR A 30 51.97 -30.74 -19.22
CA THR A 30 51.93 -31.29 -17.85
C THR A 30 51.00 -30.75 -16.77
N ARG A 31 49.96 -31.55 -16.53
CA ARG A 31 49.42 -31.84 -15.18
C ARG A 31 50.54 -32.29 -14.24
N ARG A 32 50.63 -31.67 -13.07
CA ARG A 32 51.08 -32.33 -11.83
C ARG A 32 50.09 -31.99 -10.72
N PHE A 33 49.47 -33.04 -10.19
CA PHE A 33 48.67 -33.04 -8.96
C PHE A 33 49.63 -32.96 -7.77
N GLU A 34 49.43 -32.00 -6.88
CA GLU A 34 49.92 -32.05 -5.49
C GLU A 34 49.16 -31.03 -4.62
N VAL A 35 48.65 -31.51 -3.48
CA VAL A 35 48.02 -30.81 -2.36
C VAL A 35 48.67 -31.43 -1.11
N PRO A 36 48.79 -30.79 0.08
CA PRO A 36 48.76 -29.38 0.46
C PRO A 36 50.03 -28.93 1.22
N GLY A 37 50.34 -27.62 1.23
CA GLY A 37 51.35 -27.03 2.10
C GLY A 37 50.82 -25.80 2.83
N ARG A 38 50.52 -25.93 4.13
CA ARG A 38 50.18 -24.83 5.05
C ARG A 38 51.27 -23.75 4.99
N ARG A 39 50.89 -22.49 4.77
CA ARG A 39 51.68 -21.32 5.22
C ARG A 39 50.78 -20.37 6.00
N PHE A 40 51.14 -20.21 7.26
CA PHE A 40 50.63 -19.21 8.18
C PHE A 40 51.14 -17.80 7.79
N PRO A 41 50.38 -16.73 8.09
CA PRO A 41 50.85 -15.37 7.94
C PRO A 41 51.86 -15.02 9.05
N THR A 42 52.97 -14.40 8.66
CA THR A 42 53.96 -13.81 9.56
C THR A 42 53.34 -12.59 10.24
N ILE A 43 53.10 -12.69 11.55
CA ILE A 43 52.69 -11.59 12.42
C ILE A 43 53.96 -10.98 13.01
N THR A 44 54.16 -9.67 12.81
CA THR A 44 55.23 -8.90 13.46
C THR A 44 54.83 -8.64 14.91
N ILE A 45 55.42 -9.38 15.85
CA ILE A 45 55.23 -9.17 17.29
C ILE A 45 56.31 -8.20 17.78
N LYS A 46 55.88 -7.07 18.33
CA LYS A 46 56.72 -6.14 19.09
C LYS A 46 56.78 -6.66 20.53
N CYS A 47 57.91 -7.25 20.93
CA CYS A 47 58.12 -7.75 22.28
C CYS A 47 58.48 -6.61 23.25
N SER A 48 57.88 -6.69 24.44
CA SER A 48 58.21 -5.93 25.63
C SER A 48 59.09 -6.78 26.54
N SER A 49 60.06 -6.16 27.22
CA SER A 49 60.71 -6.71 28.43
C SER A 49 61.11 -5.56 29.38
N SER A 50 60.64 -5.68 30.62
CA SER A 50 61.02 -5.03 31.90
C SER A 50 62.55 -4.96 32.14
N GLU A 51 63.19 -4.13 32.95
CA GLU A 51 62.99 -3.05 33.97
C GLU A 51 64.44 -2.58 34.34
N PRO A 52 64.77 -1.71 35.34
CA PRO A 52 64.09 -0.57 35.98
C PRO A 52 64.99 0.69 36.03
N GLU A 53 64.45 1.84 36.45
CA GLU A 53 65.03 2.77 37.47
C GLU A 53 64.45 4.19 37.39
N ASN A 54 63.92 4.60 38.54
CA ASN A 54 63.89 5.93 39.15
C ASN A 54 62.98 7.07 38.64
N SER A 55 62.46 7.72 39.70
CA SER A 55 61.96 9.09 39.87
C SER A 55 60.55 9.44 39.38
N GLU A 56 59.67 9.61 40.38
CA GLU A 56 58.84 10.81 40.65
C GLU A 56 57.87 11.25 39.53
N ASP A 57 56.58 11.53 39.72
CA ASP A 57 55.77 11.77 40.92
C ASP A 57 54.28 11.81 40.49
N SER A 58 53.38 11.44 41.41
CA SER A 58 52.01 11.96 41.58
C SER A 58 50.90 11.74 40.52
N ALA A 59 49.90 10.94 40.90
CA ALA A 59 48.48 11.07 40.55
C ALA A 59 47.74 11.80 41.70
N PRO A 60 46.40 11.87 41.78
CA PRO A 60 45.32 12.16 40.82
C PRO A 60 44.43 13.33 41.32
N SER A 61 43.51 13.87 40.52
CA SER A 61 42.30 14.51 41.10
C SER A 61 41.18 14.75 40.10
N LEU A 62 40.01 14.21 40.45
CA LEU A 62 38.69 14.51 39.92
C LEU A 62 38.21 15.92 40.33
N SER A 63 37.25 16.42 39.54
CA SER A 63 35.98 17.11 39.90
C SER A 63 35.79 18.47 39.18
N PRO A 64 34.57 19.09 39.17
CA PRO A 64 33.68 19.12 38.01
C PRO A 64 33.33 20.58 37.59
N SER A 65 32.29 20.74 36.75
CA SER A 65 31.66 22.01 36.30
C SER A 65 32.53 22.88 35.37
N SER A 66 32.04 23.49 34.30
CA SER A 66 30.69 23.91 33.91
C SER A 66 30.73 24.35 32.44
N SER A 67 29.63 24.10 31.72
CA SER A 67 29.09 24.87 30.59
C SER A 67 30.03 25.77 29.76
N SER A 68 30.24 25.40 28.50
CA SER A 68 29.93 26.28 27.36
C SER A 68 30.24 25.55 26.05
N SER A 69 29.23 25.50 25.19
CA SER A 69 29.32 25.62 23.73
C SER A 69 30.72 25.45 23.10
N SER A 70 30.90 24.34 22.41
CA SER A 70 31.84 24.24 21.30
C SER A 70 31.28 23.28 20.27
N THR A 71 30.74 23.91 19.22
CA THR A 71 30.71 23.40 17.85
C THR A 71 31.86 22.42 17.61
N SER A 72 31.53 21.16 17.38
CA SER A 72 32.49 20.15 16.95
C SER A 72 32.05 19.62 15.60
N GLU A 73 32.98 19.75 14.67
CA GLU A 73 32.78 19.70 13.24
C GLU A 73 32.29 18.33 12.77
N VAL A 74 31.17 18.41 12.07
CA VAL A 74 30.73 17.59 10.93
C VAL A 74 31.85 16.72 10.33
N SER A 75 31.82 15.42 10.62
CA SER A 75 32.45 14.36 9.82
C SER A 75 31.75 12.99 10.01
N THR A 76 30.42 12.99 10.18
CA THR A 76 29.57 11.79 10.40
C THR A 76 28.38 11.68 9.44
N THR A 77 28.34 12.51 8.40
CA THR A 77 27.11 12.78 7.63
C THR A 77 26.63 11.62 6.75
N ASN A 78 27.52 10.78 6.21
CA ASN A 78 27.08 9.76 5.24
C ASN A 78 26.37 8.55 5.89
N SER A 79 26.83 8.05 7.03
CA SER A 79 26.18 6.91 7.71
C SER A 79 24.84 7.33 8.32
N SER A 80 24.76 8.55 8.86
CA SER A 80 23.55 9.05 9.49
C SER A 80 22.38 9.23 8.52
N THR A 81 22.61 9.63 7.26
CA THR A 81 21.50 9.83 6.32
C THR A 81 20.91 8.50 5.86
N TYR A 82 21.74 7.49 5.52
CA TYR A 82 21.25 6.17 5.09
C TYR A 82 20.40 5.49 6.16
N ASN A 83 20.72 5.65 7.45
CA ASN A 83 19.88 5.17 8.55
C ASN A 83 18.45 5.75 8.51
N TRP A 84 18.30 7.02 8.15
CA TRP A 84 16.96 7.63 8.00
C TRP A 84 16.18 7.01 6.84
N TYR A 85 16.82 6.72 5.70
CA TYR A 85 16.18 6.00 4.60
C TYR A 85 15.75 4.60 5.02
N THR A 86 16.58 3.88 5.77
CA THR A 86 16.26 2.53 6.24
C THR A 86 15.07 2.54 7.20
N VAL A 87 15.01 3.50 8.13
CA VAL A 87 13.88 3.64 9.06
C VAL A 87 12.60 4.03 8.34
N LEU A 88 12.63 5.07 7.51
CA LEU A 88 11.45 5.54 6.77
C LEU A 88 10.95 4.50 5.76
N GLY A 89 11.87 3.85 5.04
CA GLY A 89 11.58 2.74 4.15
C GLY A 89 10.97 1.55 4.89
N GLY A 90 11.51 1.20 6.06
CA GLY A 90 10.98 0.11 6.90
C GLY A 90 9.55 0.38 7.39
N ILE A 91 9.25 1.62 7.79
CA ILE A 91 7.88 2.03 8.16
C ILE A 91 6.94 1.90 6.96
N GLY A 92 7.34 2.41 5.78
CA GLY A 92 6.55 2.28 4.56
C GLY A 92 6.34 0.82 4.12
N MET A 93 7.35 -0.04 4.31
CA MET A 93 7.25 -1.47 4.05
C MET A 93 6.27 -2.16 5.00
N LEU A 94 6.27 -1.80 6.29
CA LEU A 94 5.34 -2.34 7.27
C LEU A 94 3.89 -1.90 6.99
N ASP A 95 3.70 -0.62 6.66
CA ASP A 95 2.40 -0.06 6.27
C ASP A 95 1.82 -0.80 5.05
N THR A 96 2.61 -0.92 3.99
CA THR A 96 2.20 -1.60 2.75
C THR A 96 2.07 -3.11 2.91
N ALA A 97 2.83 -3.75 3.80
CA ALA A 97 2.64 -5.15 4.17
C ALA A 97 1.29 -5.37 4.87
N TYR A 98 0.91 -4.49 5.80
CA TYR A 98 -0.39 -4.54 6.46
C TYR A 98 -1.54 -4.39 5.46
N LEU A 99 -1.48 -3.39 4.57
CA LEU A 99 -2.49 -3.22 3.53
C LEU A 99 -2.54 -4.39 2.54
N THR A 100 -1.40 -4.99 2.23
CA THR A 100 -1.34 -6.19 1.39
C THR A 100 -2.04 -7.36 2.06
N TYR A 101 -1.79 -7.57 3.36
CA TYR A 101 -2.45 -8.61 4.14
C TYR A 101 -3.97 -8.43 4.10
N LEU A 102 -4.47 -7.23 4.43
CA LEU A 102 -5.90 -6.92 4.40
C LEU A 102 -6.53 -7.19 3.04
N LYS A 103 -5.85 -6.78 1.95
CA LYS A 103 -6.37 -6.97 0.59
C LYS A 103 -6.44 -8.45 0.19
N VAL A 104 -5.52 -9.27 0.69
CA VAL A 104 -5.48 -10.72 0.42
C VAL A 104 -6.47 -11.49 1.29
N THR A 105 -6.68 -11.07 2.54
CA THR A 105 -7.64 -11.71 3.46
C THR A 105 -9.06 -11.21 3.30
N GLY A 106 -9.28 -10.14 2.51
CA GLY A 106 -10.59 -9.50 2.37
C GLY A 106 -11.07 -8.84 3.67
N SER A 107 -10.14 -8.45 4.54
CA SER A 107 -10.45 -7.84 5.84
C SER A 107 -10.47 -6.31 5.75
N ASP A 108 -11.33 -5.68 6.54
CA ASP A 108 -11.43 -4.22 6.54
C ASP A 108 -10.24 -3.53 7.22
N ALA A 109 -9.87 -2.37 6.68
CA ALA A 109 -8.80 -1.56 7.23
C ALA A 109 -9.27 -0.80 8.48
N PHE A 110 -8.52 -0.92 9.57
CA PHE A 110 -8.79 -0.14 10.77
C PHE A 110 -8.41 1.34 10.52
N CYS A 111 -9.37 2.25 10.49
CA CYS A 111 -9.10 3.69 10.35
C CYS A 111 -9.52 4.45 11.62
N PRO A 112 -8.56 4.93 12.45
CA PRO A 112 -8.84 5.54 13.76
C PRO A 112 -9.44 6.95 13.68
N ILE A 113 -9.40 7.59 12.51
CA ILE A 113 -9.89 8.95 12.28
C ILE A 113 -10.86 8.90 11.10
N GLY A 114 -12.14 8.67 11.39
CA GLY A 114 -13.21 8.56 10.38
C GLY A 114 -13.56 7.11 10.06
N GLY A 115 -14.74 6.68 10.51
CA GLY A 115 -15.27 5.34 10.24
C GLY A 115 -15.34 5.05 8.73
N GLY A 116 -14.70 3.95 8.31
CA GLY A 116 -14.93 3.29 7.02
C GLY A 116 -14.30 3.88 5.75
N THR A 117 -13.86 5.14 5.73
CA THR A 117 -13.52 5.80 4.44
C THR A 117 -12.32 5.18 3.70
N CYS A 118 -11.39 4.53 4.41
CA CYS A 118 -10.23 3.89 3.80
C CYS A 118 -10.59 2.66 2.96
N GLY A 119 -11.66 1.95 3.33
CA GLY A 119 -12.14 0.76 2.62
C GLY A 119 -12.55 1.08 1.19
N ASP A 120 -13.27 2.19 0.98
CA ASP A 120 -13.68 2.66 -0.35
C ASP A 120 -12.47 2.83 -1.29
N VAL A 121 -11.38 3.40 -0.79
CA VAL A 121 -10.15 3.60 -1.57
C VAL A 121 -9.47 2.27 -1.86
N LEU A 122 -9.31 1.43 -0.85
CA LEU A 122 -8.62 0.14 -0.95
C LEU A 122 -9.38 -0.90 -1.78
N ASN A 123 -10.70 -0.76 -1.91
CA ASN A 123 -11.55 -1.64 -2.73
C ASN A 123 -11.94 -1.04 -4.09
N SER A 124 -11.56 0.19 -4.37
CA SER A 124 -11.76 0.82 -5.68
C SER A 124 -10.90 0.22 -6.81
N ASP A 125 -11.27 0.51 -8.05
CA ASP A 125 -10.45 0.24 -9.25
C ASP A 125 -9.05 0.89 -9.19
N TYR A 126 -8.87 1.93 -8.37
CA TYR A 126 -7.58 2.59 -8.19
C TYR A 126 -6.61 1.80 -7.28
N ALA A 127 -7.11 0.80 -6.56
CA ALA A 127 -6.30 -0.04 -5.67
C ALA A 127 -5.45 -1.08 -6.41
N ALA A 128 -5.56 -1.19 -7.74
CA ALA A 128 -4.74 -2.06 -8.56
C ALA A 128 -4.11 -1.31 -9.74
N VAL A 129 -2.87 -1.64 -10.08
CA VAL A 129 -2.15 -1.13 -11.26
C VAL A 129 -1.82 -2.33 -12.14
N PHE A 130 -2.25 -2.34 -13.40
CA PHE A 130 -2.13 -3.49 -14.31
C PHE A 130 -2.62 -4.83 -13.70
N GLY A 131 -3.67 -4.80 -12.86
CA GLY A 131 -4.23 -5.98 -12.18
C GLY A 131 -3.44 -6.43 -10.94
N VAL A 132 -2.34 -5.78 -10.60
CA VAL A 132 -1.56 -6.06 -9.38
C VAL A 132 -2.01 -5.10 -8.28
N PRO A 133 -2.31 -5.57 -7.05
CA PRO A 133 -2.65 -4.71 -5.93
C PRO A 133 -1.55 -3.67 -5.68
N LEU A 134 -1.93 -2.41 -5.61
CA LEU A 134 -1.05 -1.29 -5.31
C LEU A 134 -0.22 -1.49 -4.01
N PRO A 135 -0.77 -2.01 -2.89
CA PRO A 135 0.04 -2.21 -1.69
C PRO A 135 1.17 -3.25 -1.88
N VAL A 136 1.03 -4.21 -2.79
CA VAL A 136 2.11 -5.15 -3.13
C VAL A 136 3.26 -4.43 -3.84
N ILE A 137 2.93 -3.53 -4.76
CA ILE A 137 3.93 -2.70 -5.45
C ILE A 137 4.65 -1.80 -4.44
N GLY A 138 3.90 -1.19 -3.52
CA GLY A 138 4.45 -0.40 -2.43
C GLY A 138 5.40 -1.20 -1.54
N PHE A 139 5.02 -2.41 -1.14
CA PHE A 139 5.85 -3.30 -0.34
C PHE A 139 7.20 -3.59 -1.00
N VAL A 140 7.19 -3.89 -2.30
CA VAL A 140 8.42 -4.12 -3.07
C VAL A 140 9.28 -2.86 -3.14
N MET A 141 8.70 -1.71 -3.45
CA MET A 141 9.46 -0.46 -3.63
C MET A 141 10.06 0.04 -2.31
N TYR A 142 9.31 0.02 -1.21
CA TYR A 142 9.83 0.37 0.12
C TYR A 142 10.85 -0.66 0.63
N GLY A 143 10.66 -1.95 0.31
CA GLY A 143 11.64 -3.00 0.59
C GLY A 143 12.96 -2.76 -0.14
N LEU A 144 12.92 -2.40 -1.43
CA LEU A 144 14.12 -2.06 -2.21
C LEU A 144 14.87 -0.86 -1.64
N VAL A 145 14.15 0.19 -1.21
CA VAL A 145 14.75 1.36 -0.57
C VAL A 145 15.44 0.98 0.74
N THR A 146 14.79 0.15 1.55
CA THR A 146 15.31 -0.32 2.83
C THR A 146 16.56 -1.17 2.63
N ALA A 147 16.54 -2.10 1.68
CA ALA A 147 17.68 -2.95 1.34
C ALA A 147 18.87 -2.14 0.81
N LEU A 148 18.64 -1.28 -0.19
CA LEU A 148 19.68 -0.45 -0.79
C LEU A 148 20.28 0.54 0.22
N SER A 149 19.47 1.13 1.10
CA SER A 149 19.97 2.05 2.14
C SER A 149 20.75 1.34 3.23
N ALA A 150 20.33 0.15 3.67
CA ALA A 150 21.07 -0.66 4.63
C ALA A 150 22.45 -1.05 4.07
N GLU A 151 22.47 -1.50 2.81
CA GLU A 151 23.71 -1.83 2.10
C GLU A 151 24.64 -0.61 1.97
N LEU A 152 24.12 0.55 1.56
CA LEU A 152 24.92 1.78 1.44
C LEU A 152 25.43 2.33 2.78
N GLY A 153 24.79 1.93 3.89
CA GLY A 153 25.16 2.29 5.26
C GLY A 153 26.29 1.43 5.84
N GLU A 154 26.42 0.17 5.40
CA GLU A 154 27.47 -0.75 5.86
C GLU A 154 28.73 -0.68 4.98
N GLU A 155 29.91 -0.71 5.59
CA GLU A 155 31.20 -0.64 4.87
C GLU A 155 31.60 -1.95 4.18
N ASN A 156 30.94 -3.08 4.50
CA ASN A 156 31.23 -4.41 3.97
C ASN A 156 30.04 -4.95 3.15
N LEU A 157 29.94 -4.51 1.89
CA LEU A 157 28.85 -4.88 0.97
C LEU A 157 28.93 -6.35 0.51
N PRO A 158 27.86 -7.16 0.63
CA PRO A 158 27.78 -8.51 0.06
C PRO A 158 27.48 -8.53 -1.46
N PHE A 159 26.87 -7.48 -2.02
CA PHE A 159 26.37 -7.46 -3.41
C PHE A 159 27.25 -6.71 -4.42
N GLY A 160 28.39 -6.14 -4.01
CA GLY A 160 29.34 -5.51 -4.94
C GLY A 160 28.82 -4.27 -5.67
N ILE A 161 27.74 -3.63 -5.20
CA ILE A 161 27.19 -2.41 -5.79
C ILE A 161 28.10 -1.23 -5.46
N SER A 162 28.57 -0.49 -6.48
CA SER A 162 29.32 0.74 -6.26
C SER A 162 28.46 1.79 -5.55
N LYS A 163 28.98 2.44 -4.50
CA LYS A 163 28.30 3.48 -3.71
C LYS A 163 27.68 4.58 -4.57
N ASN A 164 28.34 4.95 -5.67
CA ASN A 164 27.86 5.97 -6.59
C ASN A 164 26.61 5.48 -7.36
N ASN A 165 26.66 4.25 -7.89
CA ASN A 165 25.54 3.65 -8.61
C ASN A 165 24.34 3.40 -7.68
N GLY A 166 24.58 2.92 -6.46
CA GLY A 166 23.54 2.74 -5.45
C GLY A 166 22.86 4.06 -5.07
N ARG A 167 23.63 5.15 -4.93
CA ARG A 167 23.08 6.49 -4.65
C ARG A 167 22.17 6.99 -5.77
N PHE A 168 22.56 6.82 -7.03
CA PHE A 168 21.71 7.20 -8.17
C PHE A 168 20.47 6.32 -8.30
N ALA A 169 20.60 5.01 -8.02
CA ALA A 169 19.46 4.09 -7.99
C ALA A 169 18.46 4.48 -6.89
N LEU A 170 18.94 4.74 -5.67
CA LEU A 170 18.11 5.22 -4.55
C LEU A 170 17.38 6.52 -4.92
N PHE A 171 18.09 7.45 -5.58
CA PHE A 171 17.47 8.69 -6.02
C PHE A 171 16.38 8.48 -7.07
N GLY A 172 16.62 7.63 -8.08
CA GLY A 172 15.61 7.28 -9.08
C GLY A 172 14.37 6.61 -8.45
N ILE A 173 14.58 5.67 -7.53
CA ILE A 173 13.49 4.96 -6.84
C ILE A 173 12.66 5.94 -6.00
N THR A 174 13.30 6.81 -5.21
CA THR A 174 12.58 7.79 -4.37
C THR A 174 11.80 8.82 -5.19
N THR A 175 12.32 9.27 -6.34
CA THR A 175 11.58 10.14 -7.26
C THR A 175 10.38 9.41 -7.89
N ALA A 176 10.55 8.16 -8.31
CA ALA A 176 9.45 7.38 -8.86
C ALA A 176 8.32 7.19 -7.83
N MET A 177 8.67 6.86 -6.59
CA MET A 177 7.71 6.75 -5.49
C MET A 177 7.02 8.09 -5.20
N ALA A 178 7.76 9.20 -5.09
CA ALA A 178 7.17 10.52 -4.84
C ALA A 178 6.23 10.96 -5.99
N SER A 179 6.61 10.68 -7.24
CA SER A 179 5.78 10.98 -8.42
C SER A 179 4.49 10.15 -8.43
N ALA A 180 4.58 8.86 -8.12
CA ALA A 180 3.42 7.99 -7.97
C ALA A 180 2.52 8.44 -6.82
N SER A 181 3.08 8.75 -5.65
CA SER A 181 2.34 9.27 -4.49
C SER A 181 1.64 10.59 -4.81
N ALA A 182 2.30 11.52 -5.52
CA ALA A 182 1.67 12.76 -5.96
C ALA A 182 0.47 12.50 -6.89
N TYR A 183 0.61 11.54 -7.80
CA TYR A 183 -0.46 11.13 -8.71
C TYR A 183 -1.63 10.47 -7.96
N PHE A 184 -1.37 9.62 -6.97
CA PHE A 184 -2.42 9.03 -6.13
C PHE A 184 -3.12 10.07 -5.27
N LEU A 185 -2.42 11.06 -4.71
CA LEU A 185 -3.04 12.19 -4.03
C LEU A 185 -3.93 13.01 -4.98
N TYR A 186 -3.50 13.20 -6.23
CA TYR A 186 -4.33 13.84 -7.25
C TYR A 186 -5.62 13.04 -7.53
N ILE A 187 -5.54 11.72 -7.66
CA ILE A 187 -6.73 10.85 -7.80
C ILE A 187 -7.62 10.95 -6.56
N LEU A 188 -7.05 10.85 -5.36
CA LEU A 188 -7.78 10.95 -4.09
C LEU A 188 -8.55 12.27 -4.00
N SER A 189 -7.93 13.38 -4.40
CA SER A 189 -8.53 14.71 -4.35
C SER A 189 -9.56 14.99 -5.45
N THR A 190 -9.47 14.33 -6.61
CA THR A 190 -10.29 14.68 -7.79
C THR A 190 -11.33 13.64 -8.16
N LYS A 191 -11.01 12.36 -7.99
CA LYS A 191 -11.86 11.22 -8.36
C LYS A 191 -12.58 10.63 -7.15
N LEU A 192 -11.97 10.69 -5.98
CA LEU A 192 -12.47 10.09 -4.74
C LEU A 192 -12.91 11.16 -3.72
N SER A 193 -13.35 12.32 -4.22
CA SER A 193 -13.76 13.49 -3.43
C SER A 193 -14.84 13.11 -2.40
N GLY A 194 -14.44 13.04 -1.12
CA GLY A 194 -15.31 12.66 -0.01
C GLY A 194 -14.78 11.51 0.86
N SER A 195 -13.80 10.75 0.38
CA SER A 195 -13.07 9.77 1.18
C SER A 195 -11.69 10.29 1.57
N SER A 196 -11.30 10.05 2.83
CA SER A 196 -9.93 10.28 3.31
C SER A 196 -9.33 8.96 3.73
N CYS A 197 -8.18 8.60 3.17
CA CYS A 197 -7.44 7.39 3.55
C CYS A 197 -6.17 7.76 4.29
N LEU A 198 -6.14 7.51 5.61
CA LEU A 198 -4.99 7.83 6.47
C LEU A 198 -3.72 7.10 5.98
N TYR A 199 -3.84 5.83 5.63
CA TYR A 199 -2.72 5.02 5.13
C TYR A 199 -2.10 5.60 3.85
N CYS A 200 -2.92 6.04 2.89
CA CYS A 200 -2.43 6.70 1.68
C CYS A 200 -1.70 8.02 1.99
N LEU A 201 -2.19 8.80 2.96
CA LEU A 201 -1.53 10.05 3.40
C LEU A 201 -0.19 9.78 4.09
N VAL A 202 -0.13 8.77 4.96
CA VAL A 202 1.11 8.33 5.62
C VAL A 202 2.13 7.88 4.58
N SER A 203 1.73 7.04 3.64
CA SER A 203 2.59 6.58 2.54
C SER A 203 3.07 7.76 1.67
N ALA A 204 2.19 8.71 1.33
CA ALA A 204 2.60 9.90 0.59
C ALA A 204 3.61 10.75 1.36
N PHE A 205 3.39 10.96 2.66
CA PHE A 205 4.33 11.68 3.52
C PHE A 205 5.70 11.01 3.54
N ILE A 206 5.77 9.69 3.72
CA ILE A 206 7.02 8.92 3.71
C ILE A 206 7.73 9.06 2.35
N SER A 207 7.03 8.88 1.24
CA SER A 207 7.58 9.05 -0.12
C SER A 207 8.19 10.43 -0.34
N PHE A 208 7.48 11.50 0.04
CA PHE A 208 8.01 12.86 -0.08
C PHE A 208 9.22 13.08 0.83
N CYS A 209 9.18 12.61 2.08
CA CYS A 209 10.31 12.70 3.00
C CYS A 209 11.57 12.03 2.40
N LEU A 210 11.44 10.81 1.88
CA LEU A 210 12.54 10.09 1.23
C LEU A 210 13.10 10.86 0.03
N PHE A 211 12.23 11.42 -0.81
CA PHE A 211 12.66 12.24 -1.95
C PHE A 211 13.39 13.52 -1.52
N PHE A 212 12.90 14.22 -0.49
CA PHE A 212 13.56 15.43 0.05
C PHE A 212 14.92 15.13 0.69
N LEU A 213 15.07 13.96 1.35
CA LEU A 213 16.38 13.51 1.81
C LEU A 213 17.32 13.31 0.61
N SER A 214 16.84 12.67 -0.46
CA SER A 214 17.67 12.40 -1.63
C SER A 214 18.10 13.68 -2.34
N LEU A 215 17.24 14.70 -2.39
CA LEU A 215 17.60 16.00 -2.95
C LEU A 215 18.74 16.68 -2.17
N LYS A 216 18.83 16.49 -0.85
CA LYS A 216 19.90 17.06 -0.03
C LYS A 216 21.24 16.36 -0.24
N ASP A 217 21.23 15.09 -0.63
CA ASP A 217 22.44 14.29 -0.85
C ASP A 217 23.07 14.53 -2.24
N VAL A 218 22.35 15.13 -3.18
CA VAL A 218 22.83 15.41 -4.55
C VAL A 218 23.68 16.70 -4.57
N LYS A 219 24.88 16.62 -5.16
CA LYS A 219 25.78 17.78 -5.31
C LYS A 219 25.27 18.71 -6.40
N LEU A 220 25.39 20.03 -6.21
CA LEU A 220 24.94 21.07 -7.16
C LEU A 220 25.43 20.86 -8.61
N GLU A 221 26.64 20.32 -8.78
CA GLU A 221 27.25 20.06 -10.09
C GLU A 221 26.56 18.90 -10.85
N GLU A 222 26.03 17.92 -10.12
CA GLU A 222 25.29 16.78 -10.67
C GLU A 222 23.83 17.13 -10.97
N ILE A 223 23.27 18.17 -10.33
CA ILE A 223 21.84 18.53 -10.43
C ILE A 223 21.37 18.74 -11.87
N LYS A 224 22.14 19.41 -12.74
CA LYS A 224 21.67 19.73 -14.10
C LYS A 224 21.37 18.49 -14.95
N GLN A 225 22.27 17.50 -14.91
CA GLN A 225 22.10 16.25 -15.66
C GLN A 225 21.07 15.34 -14.99
N VAL A 226 21.07 15.34 -13.66
CA VAL A 226 20.20 14.50 -12.84
C VAL A 226 18.73 14.96 -12.92
N VAL A 227 18.46 16.27 -12.96
CA VAL A 227 17.10 16.82 -13.09
C VAL A 227 16.43 16.40 -14.39
N GLY A 228 17.16 16.39 -15.51
CA GLY A 228 16.63 15.94 -16.80
C GLY A 228 16.19 14.47 -16.75
N LEU A 229 17.04 13.60 -16.18
CA LEU A 229 16.74 12.18 -16.02
C LEU A 229 15.56 11.95 -15.05
N GLN A 230 15.53 12.62 -13.91
CA GLN A 230 14.44 12.50 -12.94
C GLN A 230 13.11 13.02 -13.48
N THR A 231 13.13 14.12 -14.24
CA THR A 231 11.91 14.67 -14.88
C THR A 231 11.37 13.68 -15.91
N CYS A 232 12.25 13.07 -16.71
CA CYS A 232 11.86 12.01 -17.64
C CYS A 232 11.24 10.82 -16.91
N LEU A 233 11.87 10.35 -15.82
CA LEU A 233 11.37 9.25 -15.01
C LEU A 233 9.99 9.56 -14.39
N ALA A 234 9.81 10.76 -13.84
CA ALA A 234 8.54 11.21 -13.28
C ALA A 234 7.42 11.24 -14.34
N ILE A 235 7.71 11.78 -15.53
CA ILE A 235 6.77 11.81 -16.66
C ILE A 235 6.41 10.38 -17.08
N LEU A 236 7.38 9.48 -17.17
CA LEU A 236 7.14 8.08 -17.50
C LEU A 236 6.23 7.41 -16.48
N VAL A 237 6.50 7.58 -15.18
CA VAL A 237 5.64 7.02 -14.11
C VAL A 237 4.22 7.55 -14.22
N VAL A 238 4.04 8.87 -14.38
CA VAL A 238 2.71 9.48 -14.51
C VAL A 238 1.99 8.99 -15.77
N ALA A 239 2.70 8.87 -16.90
CA ALA A 239 2.14 8.35 -18.14
C ALA A 239 1.71 6.88 -18.00
N SER A 240 2.54 6.05 -17.35
CA SER A 240 2.22 4.64 -17.08
C SER A 240 1.01 4.49 -16.17
N LEU A 241 0.93 5.26 -15.08
CA LEU A 241 -0.23 5.27 -14.20
C LEU A 241 -1.48 5.74 -14.93
N THR A 242 -1.37 6.83 -15.70
CA THR A 242 -2.50 7.35 -16.50
C THR A 242 -2.98 6.32 -17.53
N ALA A 243 -2.08 5.59 -18.19
CA ALA A 243 -2.45 4.52 -19.09
C ALA A 243 -3.17 3.38 -18.35
N SER A 244 -2.66 2.96 -17.19
CA SER A 244 -3.27 1.90 -16.36
C SER A 244 -4.67 2.29 -15.87
N TYR A 245 -4.90 3.55 -15.53
CA TYR A 245 -6.18 4.02 -15.01
C TYR A 245 -7.11 4.62 -16.06
N SER A 246 -6.72 4.59 -17.34
CA SER A 246 -7.56 5.10 -18.45
C SER A 246 -8.88 4.33 -18.59
N THR A 247 -8.93 3.09 -18.10
CA THR A 247 -10.12 2.23 -18.06
C THR A 247 -10.82 2.23 -16.70
N ALA A 248 -10.23 2.85 -15.68
CA ALA A 248 -10.83 2.91 -14.35
C ALA A 248 -12.06 3.82 -14.40
N GLN A 249 -13.21 3.29 -13.99
CA GLN A 249 -14.41 4.11 -13.85
C GLN A 249 -14.16 5.03 -12.66
N PRO A 250 -14.31 6.36 -12.79
CA PRO A 250 -14.32 7.22 -11.62
C PRO A 250 -15.46 6.73 -10.72
N ILE A 251 -15.17 6.46 -9.44
CA ILE A 251 -16.24 6.36 -8.45
C ILE A 251 -17.07 7.64 -8.61
N PRO A 252 -18.41 7.58 -8.76
CA PRO A 252 -19.23 8.76 -8.95
C PRO A 252 -18.90 9.81 -7.88
N SER A 253 -18.11 10.81 -8.28
CA SER A 253 -17.66 11.84 -7.37
C SER A 253 -18.87 12.67 -6.97
N ARG A 254 -19.05 12.77 -5.66
CA ARG A 254 -20.16 13.41 -4.96
C ARG A 254 -20.14 14.94 -5.13
N SER A 255 -20.31 15.44 -6.35
CA SER A 255 -20.45 16.90 -6.60
C SER A 255 -21.11 17.33 -7.92
N GLY A 256 -21.64 16.42 -8.74
CA GLY A 256 -22.78 16.74 -9.63
C GLY A 256 -24.05 16.28 -8.93
N ASP A 257 -25.22 16.88 -9.19
CA ASP A 257 -26.49 16.40 -8.62
C ASP A 257 -26.64 14.89 -8.92
N ILE A 258 -26.32 14.05 -7.92
CA ILE A 258 -26.35 12.60 -8.03
C ILE A 258 -27.81 12.22 -8.18
N GLU A 259 -28.29 11.98 -9.40
CA GLU A 259 -29.56 11.32 -9.66
C GLU A 259 -29.28 9.84 -9.87
N LEU A 260 -29.45 9.05 -8.81
CA LEU A 260 -29.40 7.60 -8.86
C LEU A 260 -30.82 7.09 -9.13
N PRO A 261 -31.12 6.61 -10.34
CA PRO A 261 -32.36 5.88 -10.57
C PRO A 261 -32.34 4.61 -9.71
N TYR A 262 -33.51 4.25 -9.16
CA TYR A 262 -33.65 3.01 -8.42
C TYR A 262 -33.30 1.81 -9.31
N TYR A 263 -32.50 0.90 -8.77
CA TYR A 263 -32.24 -0.41 -9.37
C TYR A 263 -32.33 -1.49 -8.30
N ARG A 264 -32.66 -2.71 -8.70
CA ARG A 264 -32.69 -3.85 -7.80
C ARG A 264 -31.32 -4.51 -7.79
N THR A 265 -30.72 -4.64 -6.60
CA THR A 265 -29.52 -5.48 -6.41
C THR A 265 -29.89 -6.95 -6.54
N GLU A 266 -29.15 -7.70 -7.34
CA GLU A 266 -29.31 -9.14 -7.45
C GLU A 266 -28.45 -9.85 -6.40
N ILE A 267 -29.06 -10.80 -5.68
CA ILE A 267 -28.38 -11.65 -4.69
C ILE A 267 -27.96 -12.92 -5.42
N THR A 268 -26.68 -13.22 -5.36
CA THR A 268 -26.04 -14.30 -6.13
C THR A 268 -25.77 -15.55 -5.31
N SER A 269 -25.60 -15.41 -4.00
CA SER A 269 -25.42 -16.53 -3.07
C SER A 269 -26.68 -17.37 -2.89
N SER A 270 -26.48 -18.67 -2.68
CA SER A 270 -27.53 -19.62 -2.30
C SER A 270 -27.79 -19.57 -0.80
N SER A 271 -29.05 -19.67 -0.39
CA SER A 271 -29.39 -19.69 1.04
C SER A 271 -29.14 -21.05 1.68
N SER A 272 -28.64 -21.06 2.92
CA SER A 272 -28.64 -22.28 3.74
C SER A 272 -30.01 -22.51 4.38
N PRO A 273 -30.36 -23.75 4.78
CA PRO A 273 -31.57 -24.02 5.56
C PRO A 273 -31.65 -23.18 6.84
N TYR A 274 -30.51 -22.97 7.50
CA TYR A 274 -30.38 -22.09 8.66
C TYR A 274 -30.75 -20.65 8.35
N ALA A 275 -30.21 -20.07 7.26
CA ALA A 275 -30.52 -18.70 6.86
C ALA A 275 -32.00 -18.51 6.52
N ILE A 276 -32.62 -19.49 5.85
CA ILE A 276 -34.06 -19.47 5.53
C ILE A 276 -34.89 -19.49 6.81
N ALA A 277 -34.57 -20.38 7.76
CA ALA A 277 -35.29 -20.48 9.03
C ALA A 277 -35.14 -19.20 9.86
N LEU A 278 -33.93 -18.66 9.97
CA LEU A 278 -33.66 -17.42 10.67
C LEU A 278 -34.39 -16.22 10.04
N ALA A 279 -34.38 -16.10 8.71
CA ALA A 279 -35.08 -15.02 8.02
C ALA A 279 -36.60 -15.05 8.26
N LYS A 280 -37.19 -16.25 8.24
CA LYS A 280 -38.61 -16.45 8.58
C LYS A 280 -38.90 -16.09 10.03
N HIS A 281 -38.02 -16.48 10.96
CA HIS A 281 -38.16 -16.12 12.37
C HIS A 281 -38.10 -14.61 12.58
N LEU A 282 -37.09 -13.94 12.01
CA LEU A 282 -36.94 -12.47 12.05
C LEU A 282 -38.19 -11.77 11.52
N ASN A 283 -38.74 -12.24 10.39
CA ASN A 283 -39.99 -11.71 9.87
C ASN A 283 -41.17 -11.95 10.83
N SER A 284 -41.27 -13.13 11.43
CA SER A 284 -42.38 -13.48 12.34
C SER A 284 -42.43 -12.60 13.60
N ILE A 285 -41.26 -12.19 14.11
CA ILE A 285 -41.15 -11.28 15.26
C ILE A 285 -41.20 -9.80 14.85
N GLY A 286 -41.38 -9.51 13.56
CA GLY A 286 -41.45 -8.14 13.04
C GLY A 286 -40.11 -7.40 13.04
N ALA A 287 -38.99 -8.11 13.10
CA ALA A 287 -37.66 -7.51 12.95
C ALA A 287 -37.53 -6.89 11.56
N LYS A 288 -37.05 -5.65 11.49
CA LYS A 288 -36.93 -4.90 10.25
C LYS A 288 -35.49 -4.56 9.94
N MET A 289 -35.12 -4.71 8.67
CA MET A 289 -33.85 -4.23 8.14
C MET A 289 -34.13 -3.01 7.26
N TYR A 290 -33.58 -1.86 7.63
CA TYR A 290 -33.66 -0.62 6.86
C TYR A 290 -32.40 -0.46 6.03
N GLY A 291 -32.55 -0.13 4.75
CA GLY A 291 -31.42 0.04 3.84
C GLY A 291 -31.71 0.96 2.68
N ALA A 292 -30.73 1.04 1.79
CA ALA A 292 -30.83 1.75 0.52
C ALA A 292 -30.38 0.86 -0.63
N PHE A 293 -30.97 1.02 -1.82
CA PHE A 293 -30.64 0.18 -2.98
C PHE A 293 -29.18 0.27 -3.45
N TRP A 294 -28.47 1.36 -3.12
CA TRP A 294 -27.05 1.57 -3.47
C TRP A 294 -26.06 1.22 -2.34
N CYS A 295 -26.57 0.71 -1.21
CA CYS A 295 -25.77 0.42 -0.03
C CYS A 295 -25.07 -0.95 -0.19
N SER A 296 -23.74 -0.94 -0.32
CA SER A 296 -22.92 -2.17 -0.40
C SER A 296 -23.15 -3.06 0.82
N HIS A 297 -23.12 -2.48 2.02
CA HIS A 297 -23.32 -3.21 3.26
C HIS A 297 -24.71 -3.85 3.38
N CYS A 298 -25.72 -3.24 2.76
CA CYS A 298 -27.06 -3.78 2.72
C CYS A 298 -27.17 -4.96 1.76
N LEU A 299 -26.36 -4.98 0.70
CA LEU A 299 -26.21 -6.13 -0.19
C LEU A 299 -25.43 -7.24 0.50
N GLU A 300 -24.32 -6.93 1.16
CA GLU A 300 -23.50 -7.89 1.92
C GLU A 300 -24.33 -8.63 2.98
N GLN A 301 -25.11 -7.91 3.81
CA GLN A 301 -26.07 -8.51 4.73
C GLN A 301 -27.05 -9.48 4.04
N LYS A 302 -27.57 -9.10 2.87
CA LYS A 302 -28.51 -9.94 2.11
C LYS A 302 -27.83 -11.16 1.48
N GLU A 303 -26.58 -11.03 1.05
CA GLU A 303 -25.74 -12.12 0.55
C GLU A 303 -25.38 -13.11 1.68
N MET A 304 -25.24 -12.67 2.94
CA MET A 304 -25.09 -13.61 4.06
C MET A 304 -26.32 -14.54 4.19
N PHE A 305 -27.52 -14.00 3.97
CA PHE A 305 -28.76 -14.79 4.00
C PHE A 305 -28.93 -15.67 2.76
N GLY A 306 -28.59 -15.15 1.58
CA GLY A 306 -28.79 -15.82 0.29
C GLY A 306 -30.14 -15.50 -0.37
N LYS A 307 -30.25 -15.90 -1.64
CA LYS A 307 -31.32 -15.49 -2.57
C LYS A 307 -32.74 -15.86 -2.13
N GLU A 308 -32.92 -17.01 -1.51
CA GLU A 308 -34.19 -17.49 -0.98
C GLU A 308 -34.54 -16.82 0.35
N ALA A 309 -33.62 -16.85 1.33
CA ALA A 309 -33.84 -16.31 2.67
C ALA A 309 -34.02 -14.79 2.66
N ALA A 310 -33.29 -14.07 1.83
CA ALA A 310 -33.41 -12.61 1.75
C ALA A 310 -34.81 -12.13 1.28
N LYS A 311 -35.58 -12.99 0.58
CA LYS A 311 -36.97 -12.68 0.21
C LYS A 311 -37.93 -12.74 1.40
N GLU A 312 -37.56 -13.50 2.43
CA GLU A 312 -38.35 -13.65 3.66
C GLU A 312 -38.11 -12.48 4.62
N LEU A 313 -37.03 -11.70 4.45
CA LEU A 313 -36.70 -10.57 5.32
C LEU A 313 -37.72 -9.43 5.19
N ASN A 314 -38.07 -8.83 6.32
CA ASN A 314 -38.84 -7.57 6.36
C ASN A 314 -37.90 -6.37 6.08
N TYR A 315 -37.47 -6.26 4.82
CA TYR A 315 -36.60 -5.19 4.35
C TYR A 315 -37.40 -3.94 3.98
N VAL A 316 -36.98 -2.78 4.50
CA VAL A 316 -37.54 -1.46 4.17
C VAL A 316 -36.54 -0.69 3.31
N GLU A 317 -36.90 -0.49 2.05
CA GLU A 317 -36.16 0.39 1.14
C GLU A 317 -36.44 1.85 1.48
N CYS A 318 -35.42 2.57 1.91
CA CYS A 318 -35.58 3.97 2.31
C CYS A 318 -35.60 4.95 1.13
N PHE A 319 -35.24 4.51 -0.08
CA PHE A 319 -35.24 5.32 -1.30
C PHE A 319 -35.84 4.59 -2.51
N PRO A 320 -37.13 4.23 -2.45
CA PRO A 320 -37.77 3.43 -3.50
C PRO A 320 -37.87 4.16 -4.85
N ASP A 321 -37.86 5.50 -4.83
CA ASP A 321 -37.98 6.35 -6.03
C ASP A 321 -36.61 6.81 -6.58
N GLY A 322 -35.52 6.19 -6.13
CA GLY A 322 -34.18 6.67 -6.44
C GLY A 322 -33.71 7.76 -5.48
N TYR A 323 -32.49 8.22 -5.67
CA TYR A 323 -31.89 9.27 -4.87
C TYR A 323 -31.50 10.46 -5.73
N LYS A 324 -31.88 11.66 -5.29
CA LYS A 324 -31.33 12.92 -5.77
C LYS A 324 -31.14 13.88 -4.63
N LYS A 325 -30.39 14.95 -4.89
CA LYS A 325 -30.20 16.01 -3.90
C LYS A 325 -31.56 16.55 -3.44
N GLY A 326 -31.81 16.53 -2.13
CA GLY A 326 -33.09 16.94 -1.55
C GLY A 326 -34.17 15.85 -1.53
N THR A 327 -33.89 14.63 -1.99
CA THR A 327 -34.78 13.48 -1.78
C THR A 327 -34.99 13.28 -0.28
N LYS A 328 -36.26 13.25 0.13
CA LYS A 328 -36.64 12.85 1.47
C LYS A 328 -36.69 11.34 1.52
N ILE A 329 -36.11 10.76 2.57
CA ILE A 329 -36.20 9.32 2.81
C ILE A 329 -37.66 8.93 2.99
N LEU A 330 -37.98 7.67 2.70
CA LEU A 330 -39.31 7.12 2.91
C LEU A 330 -39.77 7.39 4.34
N LYS A 331 -41.04 7.79 4.50
CA LYS A 331 -41.60 8.18 5.81
C LYS A 331 -41.37 7.11 6.89
N ALA A 332 -41.49 5.83 6.54
CA ALA A 332 -41.22 4.72 7.45
C ALA A 332 -39.76 4.69 7.99
N CYS A 333 -38.79 5.21 7.24
CA CYS A 333 -37.40 5.34 7.69
C CYS A 333 -37.18 6.62 8.49
N ALA A 334 -37.85 7.72 8.12
CA ALA A 334 -37.79 8.97 8.88
C ALA A 334 -38.42 8.82 10.27
N ASP A 335 -39.60 8.21 10.35
CA ASP A 335 -40.33 7.96 11.59
C ASP A 335 -39.57 6.97 12.51
N ALA A 336 -38.74 6.09 11.92
CA ALA A 336 -37.89 5.16 12.64
C ALA A 336 -36.53 5.76 13.09
N GLY A 337 -36.22 7.00 12.71
CA GLY A 337 -34.97 7.67 13.11
C GLY A 337 -33.71 7.04 12.54
N ILE A 338 -33.76 6.53 11.30
CA ILE A 338 -32.60 5.85 10.68
C ILE A 338 -31.50 6.86 10.34
N GLU A 339 -30.33 6.72 10.97
CA GLU A 339 -29.16 7.58 10.76
C GLU A 339 -28.14 7.02 9.75
N GLY A 340 -28.19 5.71 9.49
CA GLY A 340 -27.27 5.00 8.60
C GLY A 340 -27.82 3.66 8.12
N PHE A 341 -27.11 3.03 7.18
CA PHE A 341 -27.52 1.76 6.59
C PHE A 341 -26.40 0.71 6.61
N PRO A 342 -26.73 -0.59 6.72
CA PRO A 342 -28.03 -1.08 7.13
C PRO A 342 -28.31 -0.74 8.61
N THR A 343 -29.59 -0.68 8.98
CA THR A 343 -30.00 -0.58 10.39
C THR A 343 -31.06 -1.64 10.66
N TRP A 344 -30.84 -2.43 11.71
CA TRP A 344 -31.77 -3.42 12.20
C TRP A 344 -32.58 -2.86 13.37
N ILE A 345 -33.89 -3.10 13.34
CA ILE A 345 -34.76 -2.90 14.49
C ILE A 345 -35.32 -4.25 14.87
N ILE A 346 -34.86 -4.79 16.00
CA ILE A 346 -35.23 -6.11 16.53
C ILE A 346 -35.70 -5.90 17.96
N ASN A 347 -36.90 -6.38 18.31
CA ASN A 347 -37.47 -6.20 19.66
C ASN A 347 -37.43 -4.75 20.17
N ASN A 348 -37.65 -3.79 19.26
CA ASN A 348 -37.62 -2.35 19.54
C ASN A 348 -36.25 -1.78 19.95
N GLN A 349 -35.17 -2.54 19.75
CA GLN A 349 -33.77 -2.10 19.88
C GLN A 349 -33.18 -1.84 18.49
N VAL A 350 -32.31 -0.84 18.41
CA VAL A 350 -31.70 -0.37 17.15
C VAL A 350 -30.25 -0.85 17.11
N PHE A 351 -29.89 -1.54 16.02
CA PHE A 351 -28.54 -2.01 15.76
C PHE A 351 -28.08 -1.48 14.39
N SER A 352 -26.89 -0.89 14.35
CA SER A 352 -26.36 -0.26 13.14
C SER A 352 -25.29 -1.13 12.50
N GLY A 353 -25.26 -1.15 11.17
CA GLY A 353 -24.30 -1.93 10.39
C GLY A 353 -24.76 -3.35 10.12
N GLU A 354 -23.88 -4.08 9.46
CA GLU A 354 -24.04 -5.51 9.21
C GLU A 354 -23.87 -6.30 10.49
N ILE A 355 -24.61 -7.40 10.58
CA ILE A 355 -24.64 -8.28 11.75
C ILE A 355 -24.58 -9.72 11.25
N GLU A 356 -23.67 -10.49 11.83
CA GLU A 356 -23.51 -11.91 11.55
C GLU A 356 -24.80 -12.69 11.84
N LEU A 357 -25.08 -13.74 11.05
CA LEU A 357 -26.31 -14.52 11.20
C LEU A 357 -26.45 -15.16 12.59
N ALA A 358 -25.33 -15.53 13.22
CA ALA A 358 -25.32 -16.08 14.57
C ALA A 358 -25.74 -15.05 15.62
N GLU A 359 -25.29 -13.80 15.47
CA GLU A 359 -25.63 -12.70 16.37
C GLU A 359 -27.09 -12.26 16.17
N LEU A 360 -27.57 -12.19 14.92
CA LEU A 360 -29.00 -11.98 14.62
C LEU A 360 -29.88 -13.06 15.26
N ALA A 361 -29.44 -14.31 15.26
CA ALA A 361 -30.15 -15.40 15.92
C ALA A 361 -30.23 -15.19 17.44
N GLU A 362 -29.11 -14.84 18.08
CA GLU A 362 -29.06 -14.56 19.50
C GLU A 362 -29.98 -13.38 19.89
N MET A 363 -29.89 -12.26 19.16
CA MET A 363 -30.69 -11.06 19.42
C MET A 363 -32.19 -11.25 19.17
N SER A 364 -32.55 -12.14 18.24
CA SER A 364 -33.94 -12.47 17.93
C SER A 364 -34.51 -13.61 18.79
N GLY A 365 -33.68 -14.26 19.61
CA GLY A 365 -34.08 -15.44 20.39
C GLY A 365 -34.36 -16.68 19.52
N PHE A 366 -33.73 -16.77 18.36
CA PHE A 366 -33.83 -17.93 17.46
C PHE A 366 -33.05 -19.13 18.03
N SER A 367 -33.66 -20.31 18.03
CA SER A 367 -33.00 -21.57 18.42
C SER A 367 -32.78 -22.47 17.20
N LEU A 368 -31.63 -23.14 17.17
CA LEU A 368 -31.24 -24.11 16.12
C LEU A 368 -32.22 -25.29 15.99
N ASP A 369 -32.99 -25.61 17.03
CA ASP A 369 -33.99 -26.68 16.96
C ASP A 369 -35.08 -26.36 15.91
N GLN A 370 -35.38 -25.09 15.68
CA GLN A 370 -36.34 -24.62 14.65
C GLN A 370 -35.78 -24.76 13.22
N ALA A 371 -34.47 -24.85 13.05
CA ALA A 371 -33.83 -25.07 11.74
C ALA A 371 -33.87 -26.56 11.32
N ASN A 372 -33.89 -27.48 12.30
CA ASN A 372 -33.97 -28.92 12.04
C ASN A 372 -35.39 -29.34 11.62
N GLU A 373 -36.43 -28.76 12.21
CA GLU A 373 -37.83 -29.00 11.79
C GLU A 373 -38.09 -28.55 10.34
N ALA A 374 -37.42 -27.50 9.87
CA ALA A 374 -37.53 -27.04 8.48
C ALA A 374 -36.81 -27.98 7.48
N SER A 375 -35.85 -28.78 7.95
CA SER A 375 -35.10 -29.74 7.12
C SER A 375 -35.81 -31.09 6.98
N GLU A 376 -36.76 -31.42 7.86
CA GLU A 376 -37.53 -32.68 7.81
C GLU A 376 -38.84 -32.59 7.00
N VAL A 377 -39.27 -31.38 6.63
CA VAL A 377 -40.55 -31.14 5.92
C VAL A 377 -40.36 -31.00 4.39
N GLN A 378 -39.16 -31.24 3.87
CA GLN A 378 -38.82 -31.04 2.45
C GLN A 378 -38.61 -32.33 1.66
#